data_AF-A0AAD4XG32-F1
#
_entry.id   AF-A0AAD4XG32-F1
#
_cell.length_a   1.000
_cell.length_b   1.000
_cell.length_c   1.000
_cell.angle_alpha   90.00
_cell.angle_beta   90.00
_cell.angle_gamma   90.00
#
_symmetry.space_group_name_H-M   'P 1'
#
loop_
_entity.id
_entity.type
_entity.pdbx_description
1 polymer ?
#
loop_
_entity_poly.entity_id
_entity_poly.type
_entity_poly.pdbx_seq_one_letter_code
_entity_poly.pdbx_strand_id
1 'polypeptide(L)' 'MHTLSQKTLIYIWGNSNFSNAILFCMKPVEEYLNAIDAVTLDDIASVAQRIISSPMTMASHGKVPSLESYDTISRRFN' A
#
# COMPACT_ATOMS: atom_id res chain seq x y z
N MET A 1 34.21 -37.69 -7.35
CA MET A 1 33.55 -36.99 -6.23
C MET A 1 33.77 -35.49 -6.43
N HIS A 2 32.85 -34.80 -7.10
CA HIS A 2 33.00 -33.37 -7.42
C HIS A 2 32.48 -32.52 -6.26
N THR A 3 33.38 -31.76 -5.64
CA THR A 3 33.08 -30.74 -4.64
C THR A 3 32.37 -29.57 -5.32
N LEU A 4 31.07 -29.41 -5.07
CA LEU A 4 30.33 -28.22 -5.46
C LEU A 4 30.95 -27.01 -4.74
N SER A 5 31.40 -26.04 -5.51
CA SER A 5 32.01 -24.80 -5.01
C SER A 5 31.06 -24.08 -4.06
N GLN A 6 31.57 -23.58 -2.93
CA GLN A 6 30.78 -22.82 -1.94
C GLN A 6 30.07 -21.61 -2.57
N LYS A 7 30.64 -21.05 -3.65
CA LYS A 7 30.02 -19.96 -4.40
C LYS A 7 28.70 -20.39 -5.05
N THR A 8 28.61 -21.62 -5.55
CA THR A 8 27.39 -22.18 -6.15
C THR A 8 26.31 -22.44 -5.10
N LEU A 9 26.70 -22.91 -3.90
CA LEU A 9 25.76 -23.15 -2.80
C LEU A 9 25.14 -21.84 -2.27
N ILE A 10 25.92 -20.76 -2.16
CA ILE A 10 25.41 -19.44 -1.75
C ILE A 10 24.45 -18.88 -2.80
N TYR A 11 24.77 -19.02 -4.10
CA TYR A 11 23.88 -18.59 -5.17
C TYR A 11 22.55 -19.35 -5.17
N ILE A 12 22.58 -20.67 -4.98
CA ILE A 12 21.35 -21.48 -4.90
C ILE A 12 20.53 -21.07 -3.67
N TRP A 13 21.16 -20.95 -2.49
CA TRP A 13 20.46 -20.56 -1.27
C TRP A 13 19.86 -19.15 -1.37
N GLY A 14 20.60 -18.17 -1.89
CA GLY A 14 20.09 -16.81 -2.10
C GLY A 14 18.90 -16.76 -3.06
N ASN A 15 18.94 -17.53 -4.15
CA ASN A 15 17.87 -17.56 -5.15
C ASN A 15 16.63 -18.32 -4.67
N SER A 16 16.81 -19.40 -3.90
CA SER A 16 15.72 -20.13 -3.25
C SER A 16 15.03 -19.30 -2.18
N ASN A 17 15.78 -18.61 -1.31
CA ASN A 17 15.18 -17.74 -0.29
C ASN A 17 14.49 -16.53 -0.91
N PHE A 18 15.04 -15.95 -1.97
CA PHE A 18 14.40 -14.84 -2.69
C PHE A 18 13.13 -15.27 -3.42
N SER A 19 13.14 -16.43 -4.10
CA SER A 19 11.93 -16.98 -4.72
C SER A 19 10.85 -17.33 -3.70
N ASN A 20 11.23 -17.95 -2.57
CA ASN A 20 10.28 -18.25 -1.49
C ASN A 20 9.74 -16.97 -0.83
N ALA A 21 10.54 -15.91 -0.71
CA ALA A 21 10.10 -14.63 -0.19
C ALA A 21 9.12 -13.90 -1.13
N ILE A 22 9.37 -13.96 -2.45
CA ILE A 22 8.42 -13.44 -3.46
C ILE A 22 7.12 -14.25 -3.43
N LEU A 23 7.23 -15.58 -3.37
CA LEU A 23 6.07 -16.47 -3.28
C LEU A 23 5.27 -16.24 -1.98
N PHE A 24 5.93 -15.89 -0.88
CA PHE A 24 5.30 -15.53 0.40
C PHE A 24 4.61 -14.15 0.37
N CYS A 25 5.08 -13.22 -0.46
CA CYS A 25 4.49 -11.89 -0.60
C CYS A 25 3.17 -11.90 -1.41
N MET A 26 2.94 -12.94 -2.21
CA MET A 26 1.71 -13.07 -3.00
C MET A 26 0.62 -13.70 -2.13
N LYS A 27 -0.29 -12.88 -1.63
CA LYS A 27 -1.54 -13.40 -1.06
C LYS A 27 -2.37 -14.06 -2.18
N PRO A 28 -3.03 -15.20 -1.89
CA PRO A 28 -3.94 -15.83 -2.84
C PRO A 28 -5.09 -14.89 -3.19
N VAL A 29 -5.60 -14.99 -4.42
CA VAL A 29 -6.67 -14.10 -4.94
C VAL A 29 -7.93 -14.24 -4.09
N GLU A 30 -8.20 -15.44 -3.58
CA GLU A 30 -9.34 -15.78 -2.73
C GLU A 30 -9.37 -14.96 -1.44
N GLU A 31 -8.21 -14.65 -0.85
CA GLU A 31 -8.15 -13.78 0.34
C GLU A 31 -8.66 -12.37 0.03
N TYR A 32 -8.32 -11.81 -1.13
CA TYR A 32 -8.80 -10.48 -1.53
C TYR A 32 -10.30 -10.50 -1.86
N LEU A 33 -10.77 -11.53 -2.56
CA LEU A 33 -12.19 -11.67 -2.91
C LEU A 33 -13.06 -11.77 -1.66
N ASN A 34 -12.66 -12.61 -0.70
CA ASN A 34 -13.35 -12.76 0.58
C ASN A 34 -13.29 -11.46 1.41
N ALA A 35 -12.17 -10.74 1.38
CA ALA A 35 -12.04 -9.47 2.08
C ALA A 35 -12.98 -8.40 1.50
N ILE A 36 -13.14 -8.34 0.19
CA ILE A 36 -14.06 -7.40 -0.48
C ILE A 36 -15.52 -7.76 -0.19
N ASP A 37 -15.87 -9.05 -0.25
CA ASP A 37 -17.23 -9.54 0.02
C ASP A 37 -17.67 -9.28 1.47
N ALA A 38 -16.72 -9.29 2.40
CA ALA A 38 -16.96 -9.01 3.81
C ALA A 38 -17.13 -7.52 4.15
N VAL A 39 -16.88 -6.58 3.22
CA VAL A 39 -16.96 -5.13 3.48
C VAL A 39 -18.41 -4.71 3.71
N THR A 40 -18.68 -4.08 4.85
CA THR A 40 -19.99 -3.52 5.18
C THR A 40 -20.06 -2.00 4.94
N LEU A 41 -21.28 -1.46 4.95
CA LEU A 41 -21.48 0.00 4.89
C LEU A 41 -20.84 0.72 6.08
N ASP A 42 -20.83 0.09 7.26
CA ASP A 42 -20.23 0.65 8.47
C ASP A 42 -18.70 0.72 8.36
N ASP A 43 -18.07 -0.28 7.73
CA ASP A 43 -16.64 -0.25 7.45
C ASP A 43 -16.29 0.92 6.52
N ILE A 44 -17.07 1.12 5.46
CA ILE A 44 -16.87 2.24 4.53
C ILE A 44 -17.06 3.58 5.24
N ALA A 45 -18.13 3.72 6.02
CA ALA A 45 -18.42 4.94 6.76
C ALA A 45 -17.32 5.27 7.79
N SER A 46 -16.86 4.26 8.54
CA SER A 46 -15.80 4.43 9.54
C SER A 46 -14.46 4.77 8.91
N VAL A 47 -14.09 4.13 7.79
CA VAL A 47 -12.87 4.45 7.04
C VAL A 47 -12.96 5.84 6.44
N ALA A 48 -14.10 6.22 5.84
CA ALA A 48 -14.33 7.55 5.31
C ALA A 48 -14.18 8.62 6.41
N GLN A 49 -14.81 8.42 7.57
CA GLN A 49 -14.65 9.31 8.73
C GLN A 49 -13.19 9.45 9.16
N ARG A 50 -12.44 8.34 9.22
CA ARG A 50 -11.01 8.38 9.55
C ARG A 50 -10.19 9.16 8.52
N ILE A 51 -10.45 8.97 7.23
CA ILE A 51 -9.75 9.68 6.15
C ILE A 51 -10.01 11.18 6.23
N ILE A 52 -11.28 11.60 6.33
CA ILE A 52 -11.64 13.03 6.34
C ILE A 52 -11.24 13.73 7.64
N SER A 53 -11.16 13.00 8.77
CA SER A 53 -10.71 13.57 10.06
C SER A 53 -9.22 13.88 10.11
N SER A 54 -8.42 13.33 9.18
CA SER A 54 -6.99 13.59 9.13
C SER A 54 -6.67 14.95 8.48
N PRO A 55 -5.57 15.61 8.86
CA PRO A 55 -5.18 16.87 8.22
C PRO A 55 -5.03 16.71 6.71
N MET A 56 -5.73 17.56 5.95
CA MET A 56 -5.72 17.52 4.49
C MET A 56 -4.32 17.83 3.94
N THR A 57 -3.89 17.04 2.95
CA THR A 57 -2.68 17.34 2.17
C THR A 57 -3.08 18.01 0.86
N MET A 58 -2.58 19.22 0.61
CA MET A 58 -2.87 19.99 -0.60
C MET A 58 -1.58 20.29 -1.38
N ALA A 59 -1.61 20.07 -2.69
CA ALA A 59 -0.55 20.48 -3.59
C ALA A 59 -1.16 21.08 -4.86
N SER A 60 -0.57 22.18 -5.35
CA SER A 60 -0.93 22.82 -6.61
C SER A 60 0.33 23.26 -7.33
N HIS A 61 0.33 23.25 -8.67
CA HIS A 61 1.51 23.57 -9.47
C HIS A 61 1.14 24.46 -10.66
N GLY A 62 1.99 25.43 -11.00
CA GLY A 62 1.76 26.42 -12.06
C GLY A 62 1.25 27.77 -11.55
N LYS A 63 0.76 28.63 -12.45
CA LYS A 63 0.13 29.90 -12.06
C LYS A 63 -1.30 29.61 -11.62
N VAL A 64 -1.56 29.71 -10.31
CA VAL A 64 -2.85 29.35 -9.71
C VAL A 64 -3.55 30.58 -9.10
N PRO A 65 -4.05 31.52 -9.93
CA PRO A 65 -4.60 32.79 -9.44
C PRO A 65 -5.98 32.67 -8.79
N SER A 66 -6.70 31.55 -9.00
CA SER A 66 -8.07 31.33 -8.54
C SER A 66 -8.21 30.24 -7.48
N LEU A 67 -7.10 29.71 -6.94
CA LEU A 67 -7.16 28.68 -5.92
C LEU A 67 -7.43 29.30 -4.56
N GLU A 68 -8.42 28.77 -3.85
CA GLU A 68 -8.71 29.17 -2.48
C GLU A 68 -7.53 28.83 -1.57
N SER A 69 -7.37 29.59 -0.49
CA SER A 69 -6.29 29.33 0.47
C SER A 69 -6.44 27.93 1.09
N TYR A 70 -5.30 27.33 1.46
CA TYR A 70 -5.26 26.07 2.20
C TYR A 70 -6.14 26.12 3.46
N ASP A 71 -6.13 27.23 4.19
CA ASP A 71 -6.94 27.44 5.40
C ASP A 71 -8.44 27.45 5.10
N THR A 72 -8.85 28.04 3.96
CA THR A 72 -10.26 28.05 3.54
C THR A 72 -10.77 26.63 3.30
N ILE A 73 -9.96 25.81 2.63
CA ILE A 73 -10.36 24.46 2.24
C ILE A 73 -10.26 23.50 3.43
N SER A 74 -9.21 23.58 4.25
CA SER A 74 -9.01 22.71 5.42
C SER A 74 -10.13 22.84 6.46
N ARG A 75 -10.67 24.05 6.68
CA ARG A 75 -11.81 24.27 7.59
C ARG A 75 -13.11 23.57 7.19
N ARG A 76 -13.23 23.08 5.95
CA ARG A 76 -14.43 22.34 5.50
C ARG A 76 -14.44 20.89 5.99
N PHE A 77 -13.28 20.38 6.39
CA PHE A 77 -13.07 18.99 6.80
C PHE A 77 -12.90 18.83 8.32
N ASN A 78 -12.97 19.94 9.06
CA ASN A 78 -12.61 20.04 10.47
C ASN A 78 -13.80 20.43 11.34
#